data_AF-A0A8X6IFV2-F1
#
_entry.id   AF-A0A8X6IFV2-F1
#
_cell.length_a   1.000
_cell.length_b   1.000
_cell.length_c   1.000
_cell.angle_alpha   90.00
_cell.angle_beta   90.00
_cell.angle_gamma   90.00
#
_symmetry.space_group_name_H-M   'P 1'
#
loop_
_entity.id
_entity.type
_entity.pdbx_description
1 polymer ?
#
loop_
_entity_poly.entity_id
_entity_poly.type
_entity_poly.pdbx_seq_one_letter_code
_entity_poly.pdbx_strand_id
1 'polypeptide(L)'
;MDQQVISNFKKFFTKHLFKRCFEVTENTNLTLREFWKNHYNIVICPKLIDIAWQGVTKRTLRKLWPDVVLKGEGFEPIEEEIVSIGRSMGLEVDVADFIEEYAEELTTEELKE
;
A
#
# COMPACT_ATOMS: atom_id res chain seq x y z
N MET A 1 -15.62 4.48 1.70
CA MET A 1 -14.35 5.23 1.55
C MET A 1 -14.67 6.66 1.15
N ASP A 2 -14.00 7.64 1.73
CA ASP A 2 -14.19 9.07 1.42
C ASP A 2 -13.95 9.36 -0.08
N GLN A 3 -14.91 10.06 -0.72
CA GLN A 3 -14.89 10.32 -2.16
C GLN A 3 -13.71 11.21 -2.60
N GLN A 4 -13.19 12.06 -1.71
CA GLN A 4 -12.02 12.89 -2.00
C GLN A 4 -10.75 12.02 -2.07
N VAL A 5 -10.63 11.00 -1.22
CA VAL A 5 -9.52 10.05 -1.28
C VAL A 5 -9.58 9.20 -2.54
N ILE A 6 -10.75 8.66 -2.89
CA ILE A 6 -10.95 7.93 -4.16
C ILE A 6 -10.56 8.81 -5.35
N SER A 7 -10.99 10.08 -5.36
CA SER A 7 -10.66 11.02 -6.44
C SER A 7 -9.15 11.28 -6.55
N ASN A 8 -8.47 11.45 -5.42
CA ASN A 8 -7.03 11.69 -5.39
C ASN A 8 -6.24 10.45 -5.82
N PHE A 9 -6.60 9.27 -5.30
CA PHE A 9 -6.02 8.00 -5.73
C PHE A 9 -6.18 7.80 -7.24
N LYS A 10 -7.40 7.98 -7.80
CA LYS A 10 -7.65 7.87 -9.24
C LYS A 10 -6.77 8.81 -10.07
N LYS A 11 -6.50 10.04 -9.60
CA LYS A 11 -5.61 10.99 -10.28
C LYS A 11 -4.17 10.49 -10.32
N PHE A 12 -3.65 10.02 -9.18
CA PHE A 12 -2.28 9.49 -9.12
C PHE A 12 -2.14 8.20 -9.93
N PHE A 13 -3.08 7.26 -9.78
CA PHE A 13 -3.10 6.02 -10.57
C PHE A 13 -3.13 6.32 -12.07
N THR A 14 -4.03 7.19 -12.53
CA THR A 14 -4.12 7.57 -13.96
C THR A 14 -2.84 8.23 -14.46
N LYS A 15 -2.23 9.13 -13.67
CA LYS A 15 -0.95 9.77 -14.01
C LYS A 15 0.16 8.74 -14.21
N HIS A 16 0.33 7.82 -13.26
CA HIS A 16 1.39 6.81 -13.31
C HIS A 16 1.15 5.78 -14.40
N LEU A 17 -0.11 5.41 -14.62
CA LEU A 17 -0.51 4.57 -15.72
C LEU A 17 -0.16 5.19 -17.08
N PHE A 18 -0.50 6.47 -17.29
CA PHE A 18 -0.14 7.17 -18.53
C PHE A 18 1.36 7.28 -18.70
N LYS A 19 2.10 7.63 -17.64
CA LYS A 19 3.56 7.65 -17.69
C LYS A 19 4.12 6.29 -18.12
N ARG A 20 3.62 5.20 -17.55
CA ARG A 20 4.03 3.84 -17.92
C ARG A 20 3.70 3.50 -19.37
N CYS A 21 2.52 3.88 -19.84
CA CYS A 21 2.12 3.73 -21.22
C CYS A 21 3.07 4.48 -22.16
N PHE A 22 3.35 5.77 -21.88
CA PHE A 22 4.28 6.57 -22.66
C PHE A 22 5.68 5.96 -22.68
N GLU A 23 6.23 5.60 -21.52
CA GLU A 23 7.55 4.94 -21.41
C GLU A 23 7.61 3.68 -22.28
N VAL A 24 6.57 2.84 -22.27
CA VAL A 24 6.56 1.62 -23.08
C VAL A 24 6.42 1.94 -24.56
N THR A 25 5.52 2.83 -24.96
CA THR A 25 5.29 3.16 -26.38
C THR A 25 6.42 3.99 -27.01
N GLU A 26 7.21 4.70 -26.20
CA GLU A 26 8.35 5.50 -26.66
C GLU A 26 9.62 4.65 -26.77
N ASN A 27 9.82 3.70 -25.83
CA ASN A 27 11.00 2.83 -25.83
C ASN A 27 10.80 1.51 -26.59
N THR A 28 9.60 1.26 -27.14
CA THR A 28 9.26 0.07 -27.92
C THR A 28 8.39 0.45 -29.11
N ASN A 29 8.24 -0.45 -30.09
CA ASN A 29 7.33 -0.24 -31.22
C ASN A 29 5.87 -0.66 -30.93
N LEU A 30 5.52 -0.85 -29.65
CA LEU A 30 4.18 -1.27 -29.27
C LEU A 30 3.22 -0.08 -29.35
N THR A 31 2.02 -0.32 -29.88
CA THR A 31 0.90 0.59 -29.73
C THR A 31 0.32 0.50 -28.32
N LEU A 32 -0.38 1.56 -27.89
CA LEU A 32 -1.11 1.57 -26.62
C LEU A 32 -2.09 0.39 -26.50
N ARG A 33 -2.75 0.01 -27.61
CA ARG A 33 -3.70 -1.12 -27.65
C ARG A 33 -2.99 -2.46 -27.43
N GLU A 34 -1.83 -2.67 -28.03
CA GLU A 34 -1.05 -3.89 -27.87
C GLU A 34 -0.51 -4.00 -26.44
N PHE A 35 0.00 -2.89 -25.89
CA PHE A 35 0.40 -2.83 -24.49
C PHE A 35 -0.75 -3.27 -23.57
N TRP A 36 -1.94 -2.68 -23.72
CA TRP A 36 -3.09 -3.03 -22.90
C TRP A 36 -3.54 -4.48 -23.04
N LYS A 37 -3.60 -5.01 -24.26
CA LYS A 37 -4.15 -6.34 -24.52
C LYS A 37 -3.18 -7.47 -24.14
N ASN A 38 -1.88 -7.25 -24.36
CA ASN A 38 -0.90 -8.34 -24.35
C ASN A 38 0.19 -8.17 -23.28
N HIS A 39 0.37 -6.96 -22.72
CA HIS A 39 1.50 -6.66 -21.83
C HIS A 39 1.08 -6.10 -20.47
N TYR A 40 -0.07 -5.43 -20.36
CA TYR A 40 -0.62 -5.03 -19.07
C TYR A 40 -1.13 -6.27 -18.32
N ASN A 41 -0.46 -6.61 -17.23
CA ASN A 41 -0.72 -7.83 -16.48
C ASN A 41 -0.87 -7.55 -14.98
N ILE A 42 -1.25 -8.60 -14.25
CA ILE A 42 -1.49 -8.56 -12.80
C ILE A 42 -0.22 -8.24 -11.98
N VAL A 43 0.96 -8.20 -12.58
CA VAL A 43 2.20 -7.74 -11.91
C VAL A 43 2.37 -6.22 -12.05
N ILE A 44 1.88 -5.63 -13.14
CA ILE A 44 1.98 -4.18 -13.38
C ILE A 44 0.94 -3.43 -12.53
N CYS A 45 -0.27 -3.98 -12.41
CA CYS A 45 -1.37 -3.32 -11.70
C CYS A 45 -1.05 -3.02 -10.22
N PRO A 46 -0.59 -3.99 -9.39
CA PRO A 46 -0.24 -3.74 -7.99
C PRO A 46 0.90 -2.73 -7.83
N LYS A 47 1.88 -2.72 -8.74
CA LYS A 47 2.96 -1.72 -8.73
C LYS A 47 2.45 -0.31 -8.99
N LEU A 48 1.47 -0.15 -9.89
CA LEU A 48 0.83 1.14 -10.13
C LEU A 48 -0.04 1.58 -8.94
N ILE A 49 -0.68 0.64 -8.25
CA ILE A 49 -1.43 0.90 -7.02
C ILE A 49 -0.48 1.39 -5.92
N ASP A 50 0.64 0.69 -5.70
CA ASP A 50 1.68 1.08 -4.73
C ASP A 50 2.21 2.51 -5.00
N ILE A 51 2.64 2.78 -6.23
CA ILE A 51 3.15 4.11 -6.60
C ILE A 51 2.06 5.19 -6.49
N ALA A 52 0.80 4.86 -6.78
CA ALA A 52 -0.31 5.79 -6.62
C ALA A 52 -0.58 6.13 -5.14
N TRP A 53 -0.46 5.15 -4.24
CA TRP A 53 -0.58 5.36 -2.80
C TRP A 53 0.53 6.23 -2.23
N GLN A 54 1.75 6.17 -2.78
CA GLN A 54 2.82 7.10 -2.38
C GLN A 54 2.48 8.58 -2.67
N GLY A 55 1.58 8.84 -3.64
CA GLY A 55 1.07 10.18 -3.91
C GLY A 55 -0.03 10.64 -2.94
N VAL A 56 -0.68 9.72 -2.22
CA VAL A 56 -1.71 10.03 -1.23
C VAL A 56 -1.03 10.42 0.09
N THR A 57 -1.18 11.67 0.50
CA THR A 57 -0.50 12.18 1.71
C THR A 57 -1.07 11.55 2.99
N LYS A 58 -0.23 11.42 4.04
CA LYS A 58 -0.68 11.04 5.40
C LYS A 58 -1.88 11.89 5.85
N ARG A 59 -1.89 13.20 5.58
CA ARG A 59 -3.03 14.09 5.89
C ARG A 59 -4.35 13.64 5.26
N THR A 60 -4.29 13.03 4.07
CA THR A 60 -5.46 12.48 3.36
C THR A 60 -5.91 11.16 4.00
N LEU A 61 -4.98 10.31 4.42
CA LEU A 61 -5.27 9.05 5.13
C LEU A 61 -5.84 9.29 6.54
N ARG A 62 -5.33 10.28 7.30
CA ARG A 62 -5.87 10.68 8.62
C ARG A 62 -7.32 11.14 8.57
N LYS A 63 -7.76 11.70 7.43
CA LYS A 63 -9.17 12.06 7.20
C LYS A 63 -10.03 10.85 6.84
N LEU A 64 -9.45 9.88 6.13
CA LEU A 64 -10.14 8.66 5.72
C LEU A 64 -10.37 7.74 6.90
N TRP A 65 -9.39 7.65 7.80
CA TRP A 65 -9.48 6.81 8.98
C TRP A 65 -9.01 7.48 10.25
N PRO A 66 -9.88 8.31 10.84
CA PRO A 66 -9.62 8.86 12.15
C PRO A 66 -9.33 7.75 13.16
N ASP A 67 -10.08 6.65 13.15
CA ASP A 67 -10.02 5.63 14.21
C ASP A 67 -8.77 4.75 14.23
N VAL A 68 -7.98 4.63 13.16
CA VAL A 68 -6.71 3.86 13.18
C VAL A 68 -5.50 4.76 13.26
N VAL A 69 -5.69 6.00 12.85
CA VAL A 69 -4.81 7.11 13.19
C VAL A 69 -5.04 7.58 14.64
N LEU A 70 -6.10 7.13 15.32
CA LEU A 70 -6.36 7.42 16.73
C LEU A 70 -6.19 6.16 17.62
N LYS A 71 -6.48 4.96 17.11
CA LYS A 71 -6.19 3.66 17.78
C LYS A 71 -4.82 3.09 17.41
N GLY A 72 -3.79 3.93 17.44
CA GLY A 72 -2.45 3.46 17.80
C GLY A 72 -2.36 3.08 19.29
N GLU A 73 -3.46 3.18 20.04
CA GLU A 73 -3.60 2.72 21.42
C GLU A 73 -4.39 1.39 21.44
N GLY A 74 -3.70 0.24 21.37
CA GLY A 74 -4.30 -1.07 21.73
C GLY A 74 -4.25 -2.20 20.69
N PHE A 75 -3.10 -2.50 20.11
CA PHE A 75 -2.83 -3.86 19.62
C PHE A 75 -2.64 -4.78 20.84
N GLU A 76 -3.25 -5.98 20.87
CA GLU A 76 -2.84 -7.00 21.87
C GLU A 76 -1.37 -7.35 21.61
N PRO A 77 -0.51 -7.37 22.63
CA PRO A 77 0.91 -7.53 22.42
C PRO A 77 1.22 -8.96 21.92
N ILE A 78 1.38 -9.11 20.60
CA ILE A 78 1.75 -10.37 19.92
C ILE A 78 3.26 -10.62 19.95
N GLU A 79 4.03 -9.66 20.44
CA GLU A 79 5.48 -9.70 20.49
C GLU A 79 5.97 -10.91 21.30
N GLU A 80 5.27 -11.25 22.37
CA GLU A 80 5.60 -12.42 23.21
C GLU A 80 5.42 -13.75 22.46
N GLU A 81 4.39 -13.87 21.61
CA GLU A 81 4.16 -15.05 20.79
C GLU A 81 5.19 -15.16 19.65
N ILE A 82 5.50 -14.03 19.00
CA ILE A 82 6.55 -13.96 17.96
C ILE A 82 7.92 -14.35 18.54
N VAL A 83 8.23 -13.86 19.74
CA VAL A 83 9.44 -14.20 20.48
C VAL A 83 9.48 -15.67 20.84
N SER A 84 8.36 -16.26 21.27
CA SER A 84 8.25 -17.70 21.54
C SER A 84 8.54 -18.55 20.30
N ILE A 85 7.97 -18.15 19.15
CA ILE A 85 8.20 -18.81 17.85
C ILE A 85 9.67 -18.66 17.42
N GLY A 86 10.23 -17.46 17.51
CA GLY A 86 11.64 -17.19 17.18
C GLY A 86 12.59 -18.05 18.01
N ARG A 87 12.35 -18.13 19.33
CA ARG A 87 13.12 -19.01 20.22
C ARG A 87 12.98 -20.48 19.88
N SER A 88 11.77 -20.94 19.52
CA SER A 88 11.56 -22.34 19.08
C SER A 88 12.31 -22.68 17.80
N MET A 89 12.67 -21.67 17.00
CA MET A 89 13.50 -21.77 15.80
C MET A 89 15.00 -21.51 16.05
N GLY A 90 15.40 -21.28 17.31
CA GLY A 90 16.79 -21.00 17.70
C GLY A 90 17.24 -19.55 17.45
N LEU A 91 16.31 -18.63 17.20
CA LEU A 91 16.58 -17.21 17.04
C LEU A 91 16.53 -16.49 18.40
N GLU A 92 17.44 -15.55 18.60
CA GLU A 92 17.41 -14.63 19.74
C GLU A 92 16.58 -13.40 19.34
N VAL A 93 15.35 -13.34 19.83
CA VAL A 93 14.36 -12.29 19.52
C VAL A 93 13.85 -11.72 20.85
N ASP A 94 13.84 -10.39 21.00
CA ASP A 94 13.29 -9.70 22.17
C ASP A 94 11.98 -8.98 21.82
N VAL A 95 11.05 -8.90 22.78
CA VAL A 95 9.79 -8.15 22.68
C VAL A 95 10.06 -6.66 22.45
N ALA A 96 11.15 -6.15 23.05
CA ALA A 96 11.57 -4.77 22.91
C ALA A 96 11.81 -4.37 21.44
N ASP A 97 12.17 -5.33 20.57
CA ASP A 97 12.47 -5.08 19.16
C ASP A 97 11.22 -4.75 18.32
N PHE A 98 10.00 -5.02 18.82
CA PHE A 98 8.74 -4.83 18.08
C PHE A 98 7.90 -3.63 18.55
N ILE A 99 8.12 -3.13 19.77
CA ILE A 99 7.31 -2.07 20.39
C ILE A 99 7.59 -0.69 19.77
N GLU A 100 8.73 -0.49 19.09
CA GLU A 100 9.10 0.82 18.53
C GLU A 100 8.41 1.19 17.19
N GLU A 101 7.70 0.26 16.50
CA GLU A 101 7.38 0.46 15.07
C GLU A 101 5.90 0.72 14.68
N TYR A 102 4.91 0.61 15.58
CA TYR A 102 3.48 0.57 15.19
C TYR A 102 2.57 1.71 15.69
N ALA A 103 3.09 2.93 15.85
CA ALA A 103 2.22 4.10 16.01
C ALA A 103 1.62 4.52 14.63
N GLU A 104 0.50 3.88 14.31
CA GLU A 104 -0.50 4.20 13.27
C GLU A 104 -0.23 3.71 11.83
N GLU A 105 -0.77 2.53 11.47
CA GLU A 105 -1.13 2.28 10.07
C GLU A 105 -2.46 1.55 9.81
N LEU A 106 -3.09 2.08 8.75
CA LEU A 106 -3.93 1.51 7.69
C LEU A 106 -5.25 0.80 7.98
N THR A 107 -6.20 1.09 7.09
CA THR A 107 -7.59 0.70 7.28
C THR A 107 -8.46 0.64 6.02
N THR A 108 -9.51 -0.17 6.12
CA THR A 108 -10.03 -1.12 5.10
C THR A 108 -11.43 -0.85 4.49
N GLU A 109 -11.95 0.37 4.51
CA GLU A 109 -12.94 0.89 3.55
C GLU A 109 -12.37 0.84 2.12
N GLU A 110 -11.07 0.59 2.02
CA GLU A 110 -10.25 0.26 0.86
C GLU A 110 -10.45 -1.11 0.23
N LEU A 111 -11.27 -2.01 0.79
CA LEU A 111 -11.46 -3.34 0.20
C LEU A 111 -12.92 -3.81 0.06
N LYS A 112 -13.93 -2.93 0.23
CA LYS A 112 -15.36 -3.33 0.14
C LYS A 112 -15.97 -3.18 -1.25
N GLU A 113 -15.34 -3.83 -2.23
CA GLU A 113 -16.05 -4.44 -3.37
C GLU A 113 -15.71 -5.93 -3.39
#